data_AF-A0A645J5W6-F1
#
_entry.id   AF-A0A645J5W6-F1
#
_cell.length_a   1.000
_cell.length_b   1.000
_cell.length_c   1.000
_cell.angle_alpha   90.00
_cell.angle_beta   90.00
_cell.angle_gamma   90.00
#
_symmetry.space_group_name_H-M   'P 1'
#
loop_
_entity.id
_entity.type
_entity.pdbx_description
1 polymer ?
#
loop_
_entity_poly.entity_id
_entity_poly.type
_entity_poly.pdbx_seq_one_letter_code
_entity_poly.pdbx_strand_id
1 'polypeptide(L)'
;MSVVKDGIESEAMEAKIGQLPVMIKSKICNLLGLSEVEKVRYGEDPLDPGGYFIIGGTERVVMTLEDLAPNKILVEYGERYGDAIEVAKVFSQKRGYRALVIVERGR
;
A
#
# COMPACT_ATOMS: atom_id res chain seq x y z
N MET A 1 14.91 -18.65 -6.62
CA MET A 1 14.04 -18.95 -7.79
C MET A 1 14.61 -20.19 -8.47
N SER A 2 13.80 -21.22 -8.68
CA SER A 2 14.17 -22.39 -9.50
C SER A 2 13.67 -22.16 -10.92
N VAL A 3 14.48 -22.56 -11.91
CA VAL A 3 14.09 -22.51 -13.32
C VAL A 3 13.55 -23.90 -13.66
N VAL A 4 12.30 -23.97 -14.12
CA VAL A 4 11.72 -25.22 -14.63
C VAL A 4 12.06 -25.30 -16.12
N LYS A 5 12.80 -26.34 -16.51
CA LYS A 5 13.08 -26.62 -17.93
C LYS A 5 12.68 -28.06 -18.22
N ASP A 6 11.78 -28.24 -19.19
CA ASP A 6 11.28 -29.57 -19.62
C ASP A 6 10.72 -30.43 -18.47
N GLY A 7 10.10 -29.79 -17.48
CA GLY A 7 9.50 -30.48 -16.31
C GLY A 7 10.48 -30.85 -15.20
N ILE A 8 11.76 -30.52 -15.33
CA ILE A 8 12.78 -30.70 -14.30
C ILE A 8 13.01 -29.36 -13.59
N GLU A 9 12.82 -29.33 -12.27
CA GLU A 9 13.18 -28.18 -11.44
C GLU A 9 14.69 -28.13 -11.23
N SER A 10 15.31 -27.00 -11.58
CA SER A 10 16.71 -26.73 -11.23
C SER A 10 16.85 -26.46 -9.73
N GLU A 11 18.10 -26.53 -9.25
CA GLU A 11 18.43 -26.00 -7.92
C GLU A 11 18.01 -24.53 -7.79
N ALA A 12 17.60 -24.15 -6.58
CA ALA A 12 17.20 -22.80 -6.28
C ALA A 12 18.41 -21.87 -6.31
N MET A 13 18.34 -20.84 -7.15
CA MET A 13 19.36 -19.79 -7.21
C MET A 13 18.83 -18.46 -6.68
N GLU A 14 19.74 -17.66 -6.14
CA GLU A 14 19.46 -16.27 -5.78
C GLU A 14 19.52 -15.40 -7.05
N ALA A 15 18.51 -14.56 -7.24
CA ALA A 15 18.41 -13.69 -8.40
C ALA A 15 17.97 -12.29 -7.96
N LYS A 16 18.69 -11.27 -8.44
CA LYS A 16 18.34 -9.87 -8.19
C LYS A 16 17.18 -9.45 -9.10
N ILE A 17 16.04 -9.12 -8.50
CA ILE A 17 14.84 -8.67 -9.21
C ILE A 17 14.89 -7.17 -9.52
N GLY A 18 15.40 -6.36 -8.59
CA GLY A 18 15.43 -4.90 -8.71
C GLY A 18 15.90 -4.20 -7.45
N GLN A 19 15.65 -2.89 -7.37
CA GLN A 19 15.89 -2.06 -6.19
C GLN A 19 14.56 -1.49 -5.71
N LEU A 20 14.34 -1.53 -4.40
CA LEU A 20 13.16 -0.93 -3.76
C LEU A 20 13.61 0.27 -2.92
N PRO A 21 12.99 1.45 -3.07
CA PRO A 21 13.28 2.58 -2.19
C PRO A 21 13.00 2.25 -0.72
N VAL A 22 13.94 2.62 0.15
CA VAL A 22 13.81 2.44 1.59
C VAL A 22 13.35 3.73 2.23
N MET A 23 12.32 3.65 3.07
CA MET A 23 11.83 4.77 3.86
C MET A 23 12.84 5.10 4.97
N ILE A 24 13.15 6.39 5.13
CA ILE A 24 14.05 6.91 6.16
C ILE A 24 13.49 6.58 7.55
N LYS A 25 14.36 6.07 8.44
CA LYS A 25 14.05 5.57 9.80
C LYS A 25 13.08 4.37 9.86
N SER A 26 12.84 3.67 8.74
CA SER A 26 12.12 2.38 8.76
C SER A 26 12.98 1.21 9.27
N LYS A 27 12.35 0.05 9.51
CA LYS A 27 13.02 -1.16 10.03
C LYS A 27 14.15 -1.73 9.15
N ILE A 28 14.18 -1.36 7.87
CA ILE A 28 15.22 -1.81 6.92
C ILE A 28 16.20 -0.69 6.56
N CYS A 29 16.02 0.50 7.14
CA CYS A 29 16.90 1.64 6.94
C CYS A 29 18.21 1.46 7.71
N ASN A 30 19.33 1.87 7.11
CA ASN A 30 20.66 1.81 7.74
C ASN A 30 20.77 2.70 9.00
N LEU A 31 19.85 3.65 9.18
CA LEU A 31 19.79 4.51 10.38
C LEU A 31 19.13 3.82 11.58
N LEU A 32 18.52 2.65 11.39
CA LEU A 32 17.88 1.92 12.47
C LEU A 32 18.91 1.46 13.51
N GLY A 33 18.64 1.72 14.78
CA GLY A 33 19.48 1.26 15.90
C GLY A 33 20.71 2.13 16.15
N LEU A 34 21.00 3.12 15.31
CA LEU A 34 22.02 4.12 15.58
C LEU A 34 21.59 5.03 16.74
N SER A 35 22.52 5.32 17.63
CA SER A 35 22.37 6.36 18.64
C SER A 35 22.33 7.75 18.00
N GLU A 36 21.83 8.74 18.74
CA GLU A 36 21.78 10.13 18.26
C GLU A 36 23.18 10.66 17.90
N VAL A 37 24.21 10.26 18.66
CA VAL A 37 25.61 10.65 18.39
C VAL A 37 26.11 10.04 17.08
N GLU A 38 25.76 8.79 16.79
CA GLU A 38 26.14 8.13 15.54
C GLU A 38 25.44 8.79 14.35
N LYS A 39 24.16 9.13 14.47
CA LYS A 39 23.41 9.85 13.43
C LYS A 39 24.10 11.18 13.07
N VAL A 40 24.47 11.98 14.08
CA VAL A 40 25.23 13.23 13.84
C VAL A 40 26.55 12.96 13.12
N ARG A 41 27.27 11.89 13.49
CA ARG A 41 28.53 11.51 12.81
C ARG A 41 28.33 11.14 11.34
N TYR A 42 27.18 10.58 11.00
CA TYR A 42 26.80 10.29 9.61
C TYR A 42 26.24 11.51 8.86
N GLY A 43 26.16 12.68 9.50
CA GLY A 43 25.65 13.91 8.90
C GLY A 43 24.12 14.02 8.90
N GLU A 44 23.45 13.18 9.69
CA GLU A 44 22.00 13.19 9.85
C GLU A 44 21.57 14.07 11.02
N ASP A 45 20.37 14.65 10.93
CA ASP A 45 19.73 15.32 12.06
C ASP A 45 19.08 14.27 13.00
N PRO A 46 19.49 14.20 14.28
CA PRO A 46 18.85 13.35 15.28
C PRO A 46 17.33 13.59 15.37
N LEU A 47 16.90 14.84 15.20
CA LEU A 47 15.51 15.29 15.33
C LEU A 47 14.66 15.05 14.08
N ASP A 48 15.24 14.58 12.97
CA ASP A 48 14.47 14.25 11.77
C ASP A 48 13.35 13.24 12.09
N PRO A 49 12.07 13.48 11.76
CA PRO A 49 11.02 12.49 12.01
C PRO A 49 11.16 11.23 11.14
N GLY A 50 11.83 11.30 9.98
CA GLY A 50 11.83 10.25 8.97
C GLY A 50 10.45 10.05 8.32
N GLY A 51 10.18 8.87 7.76
CA GLY A 51 8.88 8.54 7.15
C GLY A 51 8.72 8.98 5.69
N TYR A 52 9.79 9.47 5.07
CA TYR A 52 9.85 9.84 3.66
C TYR A 52 10.91 9.01 2.91
N PHE A 53 10.98 9.22 1.60
CA PHE A 53 11.91 8.54 0.69
C PHE A 53 12.78 9.56 -0.02
N ILE A 54 14.05 9.21 -0.31
CA ILE A 54 14.92 10.02 -1.15
C ILE A 54 14.93 9.39 -2.55
N ILE A 55 14.33 10.07 -3.53
CA ILE A 55 14.21 9.59 -4.92
C ILE A 55 14.85 10.61 -5.85
N GLY A 56 15.92 10.21 -6.55
CA GLY A 56 16.64 11.11 -7.46
C GLY A 56 17.26 12.33 -6.77
N GLY A 57 17.60 12.21 -5.48
CA GLY A 57 18.16 13.29 -4.67
C GLY A 57 17.12 14.23 -4.06
N THR A 58 15.82 13.99 -4.26
CA THR A 58 14.74 14.78 -3.66
C THR A 58 13.97 13.97 -2.63
N GLU A 59 13.62 14.58 -1.51
CA GLU A 59 12.74 14.01 -0.49
C GLU A 59 11.29 13.95 -1.00
N ARG A 60 10.67 12.78 -0.87
CA ARG A 60 9.30 12.51 -1.30
C ARG A 60 8.58 11.74 -0.22
N VAL A 61 7.38 12.20 0.12
CA VAL A 61 6.51 11.55 1.09
C VAL A 61 5.27 10.99 0.39
N VAL A 62 4.85 9.79 0.79
CA VAL A 62 3.55 9.24 0.37
C VAL A 62 2.49 9.79 1.31
N MET A 63 1.57 10.59 0.78
CA MET A 63 0.44 11.05 1.58
C MET A 63 -0.60 9.95 1.74
N THR A 64 -1.13 9.83 2.95
CA THR A 64 -2.28 8.96 3.23
C THR A 64 -3.50 9.45 2.46
N LEU A 65 -4.23 8.51 1.85
CA LEU A 65 -5.51 8.78 1.21
C LEU A 65 -6.64 8.28 2.09
N GLU A 66 -7.71 9.06 2.14
CA GLU A 66 -8.96 8.64 2.73
C GLU A 66 -9.83 7.97 1.65
N ASP A 67 -10.35 6.78 1.94
CA ASP A 67 -11.22 6.04 1.04
C ASP A 67 -12.34 5.38 1.87
N LEU A 68 -13.46 5.08 1.22
CA LEU A 68 -14.55 4.34 1.83
C LEU A 68 -14.07 2.93 2.21
N ALA A 69 -14.50 2.46 3.38
CA ALA A 69 -14.14 1.14 3.88
C ALA A 69 -14.52 0.05 2.85
N PRO A 70 -13.54 -0.66 2.27
CA PRO A 70 -13.83 -1.73 1.32
C PRO A 70 -14.45 -2.92 2.06
N ASN A 71 -15.13 -3.79 1.30
CA ASN A 71 -15.78 -4.99 1.81
C ASN A 71 -16.79 -4.72 2.96
N LYS A 72 -17.36 -3.51 2.99
CA LYS A 72 -18.40 -3.10 3.94
C LYS A 72 -19.69 -2.80 3.19
N ILE A 73 -20.82 -3.23 3.77
CA ILE A 73 -22.15 -2.90 3.27
C ILE A 73 -22.47 -1.46 3.69
N LEU A 74 -22.67 -0.61 2.70
CA LEU A 74 -23.10 0.77 2.86
C LEU A 74 -24.56 0.84 2.39
N VAL A 75 -25.46 1.28 3.26
CA VAL A 75 -26.89 1.42 2.93
C VAL A 75 -27.25 2.90 2.80
N GLU A 76 -28.03 3.22 1.78
CA GLU A 76 -28.53 4.57 1.51
C GLU A 76 -29.94 4.50 0.92
N TYR A 77 -30.66 5.62 1.00
CA TYR A 77 -31.89 5.81 0.23
C TYR A 77 -31.53 6.49 -1.09
N GLY A 78 -31.97 5.90 -2.20
CA GLY A 78 -31.88 6.47 -3.54
C GLY A 78 -33.25 6.86 -4.08
N GLU A 79 -33.28 7.46 -5.26
CA GLU A 79 -34.51 7.79 -5.98
C GLU A 79 -34.47 7.15 -7.36
N ARG A 80 -35.56 6.46 -7.74
CA ARG A 80 -35.68 5.84 -9.06
C ARG A 80 -37.12 5.98 -9.55
N TYR A 81 -37.29 6.60 -10.71
CA TYR A 81 -38.61 6.90 -11.30
C TYR A 81 -39.57 7.69 -10.37
N GLY A 82 -39.01 8.51 -9.47
CA GLY A 82 -39.79 9.31 -8.50
C GLY A 82 -40.16 8.55 -7.22
N ASP A 83 -39.81 7.27 -7.10
CA ASP A 83 -39.98 6.49 -5.88
C ASP A 83 -38.67 6.43 -5.08
N ALA A 84 -38.79 6.50 -3.74
CA ALA A 84 -37.68 6.25 -2.84
C ALA A 84 -37.37 4.75 -2.78
N ILE A 85 -36.12 4.38 -3.08
CA ILE A 85 -35.64 2.99 -3.07
C ILE A 85 -34.54 2.80 -2.02
N GLU A 86 -34.45 1.61 -1.44
CA GLU A 86 -33.32 1.28 -0.57
C GLU A 86 -32.18 0.67 -1.40
N VAL A 87 -30.98 1.22 -1.25
CA VAL A 87 -29.79 0.80 -2.00
C VAL A 87 -28.71 0.34 -1.03
N ALA A 88 -28.18 -0.86 -1.27
CA ALA A 88 -27.01 -1.39 -0.58
C ALA A 88 -25.83 -1.43 -1.56
N LYS A 89 -24.75 -0.73 -1.24
CA LYS A 89 -23.50 -0.68 -2.00
C LYS A 89 -22.38 -1.39 -1.24
N VAL A 90 -21.56 -2.15 -1.97
CA VAL A 90 -20.34 -2.78 -1.45
C VAL A 90 -19.21 -2.53 -2.43
N PHE A 91 -18.13 -1.89 -1.96
CA PHE A 91 -16.86 -1.84 -2.69
C PHE A 91 -16.06 -3.11 -2.39
N SER A 92 -16.25 -4.15 -3.20
CA SER A 92 -15.51 -5.42 -3.07
C SER A 92 -14.07 -5.25 -3.53
N GLN A 93 -13.11 -5.60 -2.68
CA GLN A 93 -11.69 -5.50 -3.00
C GLN A 93 -10.95 -6.79 -2.66
N LYS A 94 -10.23 -7.35 -3.65
CA LYS A 94 -9.41 -8.55 -3.50
C LYS A 94 -8.15 -8.46 -4.37
N ARG A 95 -6.96 -8.55 -3.74
CA ARG A 95 -5.65 -8.61 -4.42
C ARG A 95 -5.47 -7.57 -5.53
N GLY A 96 -5.81 -6.31 -5.26
CA GLY A 96 -5.69 -5.20 -6.21
C GLY A 96 -6.88 -5.03 -7.16
N TYR A 97 -7.77 -6.02 -7.27
CA TYR A 97 -9.03 -5.86 -7.99
C TYR A 97 -10.07 -5.18 -7.10
N ARG A 98 -10.80 -4.21 -7.65
CA ARG A 98 -11.89 -3.47 -6.99
C ARG A 98 -13.13 -3.49 -7.88
N ALA A 99 -14.28 -3.84 -7.32
CA ALA A 99 -15.57 -3.82 -7.99
C ALA A 99 -16.66 -3.22 -7.10
N LEU A 100 -17.56 -2.45 -7.69
CA LEU A 100 -18.75 -1.93 -7.02
C LEU A 100 -19.91 -2.90 -7.25
N VAL A 101 -20.48 -3.41 -6.16
CA VAL A 101 -21.69 -4.21 -6.16
C VAL A 101 -22.82 -3.35 -5.59
N ILE A 102 -23.94 -3.31 -6.30
CA ILE A 102 -25.14 -2.56 -5.89
C ILE A 102 -26.31 -3.53 -5.86
N VAL A 103 -27.06 -3.50 -4.76
CA VAL A 103 -28.32 -4.21 -4.61
C VAL A 103 -29.38 -3.17 -4.32
N GLU A 104 -30.44 -3.17 -5.10
CA GLU A 104 -31.58 -2.25 -4.94
C GLU A 104 -32.79 -3.05 -4.46
N ARG A 105 -33.53 -2.50 -3.50
CA ARG A 105 -34.85 -2.98 -3.13
C ARG A 105 -35.87 -1.95 -3.59
N GLY A 106 -36.61 -2.29 -4.63
CA GLY A 106 -37.82 -1.57 -5.04
C GLY A 106 -39.06 -2.09 -4.30
N ARG A 107 -40.17 -1.37 -4.42
CA ARG A 107 -41.51 -1.91 -4.14
C ARG A 107 -41.94 -2.88 -5.24
#